data_AF-A0A318NBV7-F1
#
_entry.id   AF-A0A318NBV7-F1
#
_cell.length_a   1.000
_cell.length_b   1.000
_cell.length_c   1.000
_cell.angle_alpha   90.00
_cell.angle_beta   90.00
_cell.angle_gamma   90.00
#
_symmetry.space_group_name_H-M   'P 1'
#
loop_
_entity.id
_entity.type
_entity.pdbx_description
1 polymer ?
#
loop_
_entity_poly.entity_id
_entity_poly.type
_entity_poly.pdbx_seq_one_letter_code
_entity_poly.pdbx_strand_id
1 'polypeptide(L)'
;RYRRPYSTQWEDLELDTALDMIADRMLAAREQTWEDVDTQGRPLNRTLGFSSLGGATLDNEENYLIKKLFTAMGALQIENQARI
;
A
#
# COMPACT_ATOMS: atom_id res chain seq x y z
N ARG A 1 15.21 -9.26 4.14
CA ARG A 1 16.37 -8.42 3.78
C ARG A 1 15.92 -6.97 3.73
N TYR A 2 16.60 -6.07 4.41
CA TYR A 2 16.30 -4.64 4.46
C TYR A 2 17.48 -3.84 3.90
N ARG A 3 17.19 -2.71 3.24
CA ARG A 3 18.21 -1.77 2.78
C ARG A 3 17.86 -0.40 3.33
N ARG A 4 18.70 0.12 4.23
CA ARG A 4 18.53 1.46 4.79
C ARG A 4 18.49 2.53 3.69
N PRO A 5 17.76 3.64 3.91
CA PRO A 5 17.85 4.80 3.04
C PRO A 5 19.32 5.18 2.78
N TYR A 6 19.64 5.46 1.52
CA TYR A 6 21.00 5.80 1.05
C TYR A 6 22.07 4.69 1.21
N SER A 7 21.72 3.51 1.70
CA SER A 7 22.64 2.35 1.74
C SER A 7 22.73 1.66 0.38
N THR A 8 23.92 1.14 0.06
CA THR A 8 24.15 0.25 -1.09
C THR A 8 24.10 -1.23 -0.71
N GLN A 9 24.08 -1.55 0.59
CA GLN A 9 24.16 -2.91 1.13
C GLN A 9 22.83 -3.35 1.75
N TRP A 10 22.50 -4.63 1.56
CA TRP A 10 21.38 -5.29 2.22
C TRP A 10 21.82 -5.90 3.55
N GLU A 11 20.91 -5.88 4.51
CA GLU A 11 21.09 -6.53 5.80
C GLU A 11 19.91 -7.46 6.11
N ASP A 12 20.16 -8.40 7.01
CA ASP A 12 19.08 -9.19 7.61
C ASP A 12 18.35 -8.35 8.66
N LEU A 13 17.05 -8.55 8.72
CA LEU A 13 16.15 -7.87 9.63
C LEU A 13 15.11 -8.90 10.08
N GLU A 14 14.78 -8.87 11.36
CA GLU A 14 13.71 -9.69 11.91
C GLU A 14 12.38 -9.36 11.22
N LEU A 15 11.57 -10.40 11.02
CA LEU A 15 10.32 -10.28 10.28
C LEU A 15 9.36 -9.28 10.94
N ASP A 16 9.20 -9.36 12.26
CA ASP A 16 8.29 -8.48 13.02
C ASP A 16 8.70 -7.01 12.89
N THR A 17 9.99 -6.73 13.02
CA THR A 17 10.52 -5.38 12.81
C THR A 17 10.28 -4.89 11.37
N ALA A 18 10.44 -5.77 10.38
CA ALA A 18 10.15 -5.41 8.99
C ALA A 18 8.66 -5.07 8.78
N LEU A 19 7.76 -5.84 9.39
CA LEU A 19 6.32 -5.63 9.31
C LEU A 19 5.89 -4.32 9.97
N ASP A 20 6.37 -4.04 11.19
CA ASP A 20 6.09 -2.78 11.89
C ASP A 20 6.55 -1.57 11.06
N MET A 21 7.76 -1.66 10.51
CA MET A 21 8.32 -0.60 9.67
C MET A 21 7.54 -0.39 8.36
N ILE A 22 6.87 -1.42 7.83
CA ILE A 22 5.99 -1.29 6.66
C ILE A 22 4.67 -0.62 7.08
N ALA A 23 4.07 -1.10 8.17
CA ALA A 23 2.81 -0.58 8.70
C ALA A 23 2.92 0.92 9.03
N ASP A 24 3.96 1.33 9.76
CA ASP A 24 4.20 2.73 10.13
C ASP A 24 4.27 3.64 8.89
N ARG A 25 4.98 3.21 7.85
CA ARG A 25 5.13 3.98 6.62
C ARG A 25 3.83 4.06 5.83
N MET A 26 3.07 2.96 5.78
CA MET A 26 1.77 2.94 5.09
C MET A 26 0.77 3.85 5.78
N LEU A 27 0.71 3.82 7.12
CA LEU A 27 -0.16 4.68 7.91
C LEU A 27 0.24 6.15 7.77
N ALA A 28 1.53 6.46 7.90
CA ALA A 28 2.03 7.83 7.72
C ALA A 28 1.73 8.38 6.32
N ALA A 29 1.97 7.59 5.26
CA ALA A 29 1.66 8.01 3.89
C ALA A 29 0.15 8.21 3.68
N ARG A 30 -0.68 7.33 4.24
CA ARG A 30 -2.15 7.44 4.20
C ARG A 30 -2.62 8.74 4.85
N GLU A 31 -2.18 9.00 6.08
CA GLU A 31 -2.57 10.18 6.85
C GLU A 31 -2.17 11.48 6.15
N GLN A 32 -0.94 11.53 5.61
CA GLN A 32 -0.42 12.72 4.92
C GLN A 32 -1.15 13.06 3.62
N THR A 33 -1.83 12.09 3.01
CA THR A 33 -2.43 12.22 1.67
C THR A 33 -3.90 11.83 1.63
N TRP A 34 -4.55 11.80 2.80
CA TRP A 34 -5.96 11.48 2.90
C TRP A 34 -6.83 12.60 2.34
N GLU A 35 -7.82 12.22 1.53
CA GLU A 35 -8.83 13.11 0.97
C GLU A 35 -10.21 12.68 1.51
N ASP A 36 -10.75 13.43 2.46
CA ASP A 36 -12.10 13.20 3.01
C ASP A 36 -13.17 13.52 1.97
N VAL A 37 -13.04 14.68 1.31
CA VAL A 37 -14.01 15.21 0.35
C VAL A 37 -13.30 15.83 -0.85
N ASP A 38 -14.03 15.96 -1.97
CA ASP A 38 -13.56 16.70 -3.14
C ASP A 38 -13.87 18.20 -3.06
N THR A 39 -13.53 18.93 -4.13
CA THR A 39 -13.77 20.39 -4.24
C THR A 39 -15.24 20.80 -4.23
N GLN A 40 -16.17 19.85 -4.39
CA GLN A 40 -17.62 20.05 -4.33
C GLN A 40 -18.22 19.54 -3.01
N GLY A 41 -17.39 19.09 -2.06
CA GLY A 41 -17.83 18.57 -0.77
C GLY A 41 -18.38 17.13 -0.82
N ARG A 42 -18.17 16.39 -1.92
CA ARG A 42 -18.60 14.99 -2.02
C ARG A 42 -17.58 14.09 -1.32
N PRO A 43 -18.00 13.08 -0.54
CA PRO A 43 -17.08 12.21 0.16
C PRO A 43 -16.23 11.40 -0.82
N LEU A 44 -14.91 11.41 -0.60
CA LEU A 44 -13.94 10.63 -1.36
C LEU A 44 -13.42 9.44 -0.55
N ASN A 45 -13.07 9.66 0.72
CA ASN A 45 -12.52 8.66 1.64
C ASN A 45 -11.37 7.84 1.01
N ARG A 46 -10.36 8.55 0.50
CA ARG A 46 -9.29 7.92 -0.28
C ARG A 46 -7.91 8.50 0.03
N THR A 47 -6.88 7.83 -0.44
CA THR A 47 -5.49 8.31 -0.44
C THR A 47 -4.84 8.09 -1.80
N LEU A 48 -4.02 9.05 -2.22
CA LEU A 48 -3.15 8.96 -3.40
C LEU A 48 -1.66 8.76 -3.01
N GLY A 49 -1.37 8.50 -1.73
CA GLY A 49 -0.01 8.42 -1.20
C GLY A 49 0.72 7.12 -1.49
N PHE A 50 0.02 6.10 -2.00
CA PHE A 50 0.63 4.84 -2.41
C PHE A 50 -0.22 4.10 -3.45
N SER A 51 0.42 3.15 -4.11
CA SER A 51 -0.17 2.31 -5.17
C SER A 51 0.23 0.85 -4.96
N SER A 52 -0.59 -0.08 -5.46
CA SER A 52 -0.31 -1.51 -5.49
C SER A 52 -0.31 -2.00 -6.93
N LEU A 53 0.70 -2.78 -7.31
CA LEU A 53 0.80 -3.42 -8.62
C LEU A 53 1.04 -4.92 -8.46
N GLY A 54 0.18 -5.74 -9.06
CA GLY A 54 0.42 -7.18 -9.22
C GLY A 54 -0.81 -8.05 -8.97
N GLY A 55 -0.54 -9.35 -8.79
CA GLY A 55 -1.51 -10.33 -8.29
C GLY A 55 -1.79 -11.52 -9.22
N ALA A 56 -1.54 -11.44 -10.52
CA ALA A 56 -1.96 -12.51 -11.45
C ALA A 56 -1.29 -13.87 -11.24
N THR A 57 -0.22 -13.95 -10.44
CA THR A 57 0.47 -15.20 -10.08
C THR A 57 0.12 -15.69 -8.68
N LEU A 58 -0.74 -14.97 -7.96
CA LEU A 58 -1.21 -15.30 -6.62
C LEU A 58 -2.55 -16.04 -6.71
N ASP A 59 -2.89 -16.76 -5.65
CA ASP A 59 -4.18 -17.45 -5.58
C ASP A 59 -5.34 -16.44 -5.52
N ASN A 60 -6.55 -16.90 -5.85
CA ASN A 60 -7.73 -16.04 -5.87
C ASN A 60 -8.03 -15.46 -4.48
N GLU A 61 -7.82 -16.26 -3.44
CA GLU A 61 -8.04 -15.92 -2.04
C GLU A 61 -7.06 -14.82 -1.60
N GLU A 62 -5.79 -14.91 -2.01
CA GLU A 62 -4.76 -13.91 -1.70
C GLU A 62 -5.05 -12.60 -2.43
N ASN A 63 -5.41 -12.66 -3.71
CA ASN A 63 -5.85 -11.50 -4.48
C ASN A 63 -7.06 -10.83 -3.83
N TYR A 64 -8.01 -11.62 -3.33
CA TYR A 64 -9.18 -11.11 -2.64
C TYR A 64 -8.80 -10.37 -1.36
N LEU A 65 -7.88 -10.92 -0.55
CA LEU A 65 -7.38 -10.26 0.65
C LEU A 65 -6.61 -8.97 0.33
N ILE A 66 -5.73 -9.00 -0.67
CA ILE A 66 -4.98 -7.82 -1.15
C ILE A 66 -5.95 -6.73 -1.57
N LYS A 67 -6.96 -7.07 -2.37
CA LYS A 67 -7.95 -6.10 -2.83
C LYS A 67 -8.73 -5.49 -1.66
N LYS A 68 -9.17 -6.31 -0.70
CA LYS A 68 -9.87 -5.83 0.51
C LYS A 68 -9.00 -4.91 1.35
N LEU A 69 -7.75 -5.29 1.59
CA LEU A 69 -6.80 -4.51 2.39
C LEU A 69 -6.59 -3.12 1.79
N PHE A 70 -6.17 -3.04 0.53
CA PHE A 70 -5.87 -1.75 -0.11
C PHE A 70 -7.11 -0.88 -0.32
N THR A 71 -8.26 -1.48 -0.64
CA THR A 71 -9.53 -0.74 -0.77
C THR A 71 -9.99 -0.20 0.57
N ALA A 72 -9.89 -0.98 1.66
CA ALA A 72 -10.26 -0.52 3.01
C ALA A 72 -9.35 0.62 3.51
N MET A 73 -8.08 0.64 3.11
CA MET A 73 -7.17 1.74 3.40
C MET A 73 -7.42 2.98 2.53
N GLY A 74 -8.32 2.92 1.55
CA GLY A 74 -8.69 4.03 0.66
C GLY A 74 -7.75 4.20 -0.53
N ALA A 75 -6.91 3.22 -0.86
CA ALA A 75 -6.02 3.31 -2.01
C ALA A 75 -6.81 3.19 -3.31
N LEU A 76 -6.58 4.12 -4.24
CA LEU A 76 -7.19 4.06 -5.58
C LEU A 76 -6.37 3.29 -6.60
N GLN A 77 -5.05 3.45 -6.58
CA GLN A 77 -4.16 2.92 -7.62
C GLN A 77 -3.82 1.46 -7.31
N ILE A 78 -4.75 0.56 -7.61
CA ILE A 78 -4.62 -0.90 -7.41
C ILE A 78 -4.74 -1.57 -8.78
N GLU A 79 -3.60 -1.90 -9.37
CA GLU A 79 -3.50 -2.40 -10.74
C GLU A 79 -2.89 -3.82 -10.77
N ASN A 80 -3.18 -4.57 -11.83
CA ASN A 80 -2.61 -5.89 -12.05
C ASN A 80 -2.35 -6.16 -13.55
N GLN A 81 -1.79 -7.33 -13.84
CA GLN A 81 -1.46 -7.76 -15.18
C GLN A 81 -2.69 -7.92 -16.09
N ALA A 82 -3.90 -8.06 -15.56
CA ALA A 82 -5.11 -8.16 -16.39
C ALA A 82 -5.50 -6.83 -17.05
N ARG A 83 -4.96 -5.71 -16.57
CA ARG A 83 -5.18 -4.38 -17.14
C ARG A 83 -4.16 -4.01 -18.23
N ILE A 84 -2.93 -4.53 -18.11
CA ILE A 84 -1.80 -4.25 -19.01
C ILE A 84 -1.88 -5.18 -20.21
#